data_AF-A0A9W8NL08-F1
#
_entry.id   AF-A0A9W8NL08-F1
#
_cell.length_a   1.000
_cell.length_b   1.000
_cell.length_c   1.000
_cell.angle_alpha   90.00
_cell.angle_beta   90.00
_cell.angle_gamma   90.00
#
_symmetry.space_group_name_H-M   'P 1'
#
loop_
_entity.id
_entity.type
_entity.pdbx_description
1 polymer ?
#
loop_
_entity_poly.entity_id
_entity_poly.type
_entity_poly.pdbx_seq_one_letter_code
_entity_poly.pdbx_strand_id
1 'polypeptide(L)'
;MTTLRKSLLAALKSFLRGKSFLQVLFAFWISPRKLKEQDVNGKPFKVSRTIAEFLKEAEKLLLGPIEGDRLRAFSSDLKAQFRHRLQTHPECMLPSFNHLLPTGKEVGQYLALDVGGSTLRVALVALRGRETRGRECEIVRMISFKITPEIKRLEGMAFFDWMALRIHEVIHKDGVAKTQDPIPMGLAWSFPVE
;
A
#
# COMPACT_ATOMS: atom_id res chain seq x y z
N MET A 1 -3.74 17.11 -17.59
CA MET A 1 -3.51 15.67 -17.37
C MET A 1 -2.97 14.92 -18.60
N THR A 2 -3.22 15.38 -19.84
CA THR A 2 -2.74 14.74 -21.09
C THR A 2 -1.22 14.89 -21.33
N THR A 3 -0.60 15.90 -20.72
CA THR A 3 0.85 16.18 -20.81
C THR A 3 1.69 15.19 -20.01
N LEU A 4 1.31 14.91 -18.76
CA LEU A 4 2.08 14.03 -17.86
C LEU A 4 2.21 12.60 -18.39
N ARG A 5 1.13 12.04 -18.95
CA ARG A 5 1.15 10.70 -19.57
C ARG A 5 2.04 10.63 -20.80
N LYS A 6 2.05 11.67 -21.64
CA LYS A 6 2.93 11.75 -22.81
C LYS A 6 4.40 11.86 -22.39
N SER A 7 4.69 12.61 -21.32
CA SER A 7 6.04 12.74 -20.75
C SER A 7 6.55 11.43 -20.15
N LEU A 8 5.70 10.71 -19.41
CA LEU A 8 6.05 9.41 -18.83
C LEU A 8 6.34 8.37 -19.92
N LEU A 9 5.52 8.35 -20.98
CA LEU A 9 5.71 7.45 -22.14
C LEU A 9 6.98 7.80 -22.94
N ALA A 10 7.30 9.09 -23.10
CA ALA A 10 8.53 9.53 -23.75
C ALA A 10 9.77 9.17 -22.91
N ALA A 11 9.70 9.34 -21.59
CA ALA A 11 10.76 8.94 -20.67
C ALA A 11 10.96 7.41 -20.65
N LEU A 12 9.88 6.62 -20.63
CA LEU A 12 9.93 5.15 -20.73
C LEU A 12 10.52 4.67 -22.07
N LYS A 13 10.15 5.31 -23.18
CA LYS A 13 10.75 5.01 -24.49
C LYS A 13 12.23 5.41 -24.57
N SER A 14 12.66 6.41 -23.81
CA SER A 14 14.06 6.82 -23.70
C SER A 14 14.88 5.85 -22.83
N PHE A 15 14.28 5.28 -21.79
CA PHE A 15 14.86 4.22 -20.97
C PHE A 15 15.17 2.97 -21.82
N LEU A 16 14.25 2.58 -22.71
CA LEU A 16 14.46 1.50 -23.68
C LEU A 16 15.57 1.79 -24.71
N ARG A 17 16.01 3.06 -24.84
CA ARG A 17 17.08 3.51 -25.74
C ARG A 17 18.39 3.81 -25.01
N GLY A 18 18.54 3.36 -23.76
CA GLY A 18 19.78 3.47 -22.98
C GLY A 18 20.11 4.89 -22.50
N LYS A 19 19.17 5.84 -22.57
CA LYS A 19 19.33 7.19 -21.99
C LYS A 19 18.62 7.25 -20.63
N SER A 20 19.29 7.84 -19.64
CA SER A 20 18.79 7.98 -18.26
C SER A 20 17.37 8.56 -18.23
N PHE A 21 16.42 7.76 -17.74
CA PHE A 21 15.01 8.11 -17.58
C PHE A 21 14.84 9.39 -16.74
N LEU A 22 15.67 9.54 -15.70
CA LEU A 22 15.63 10.66 -14.76
C LEU A 22 16.05 11.97 -15.42
N GLN A 23 17.08 11.94 -16.28
CA GLN A 23 17.54 13.15 -16.99
C GLN A 23 16.44 13.74 -17.88
N VAL A 24 15.67 12.89 -18.57
CA VAL A 24 14.56 13.32 -19.43
C VAL A 24 13.36 13.80 -18.62
N LEU A 25 13.02 13.09 -17.53
CA LEU A 25 11.91 13.46 -16.64
C LEU A 25 12.15 14.84 -16.01
N PHE A 26 13.37 15.10 -15.54
CA PHE A 26 13.74 16.36 -14.89
C PHE A 26 14.01 17.51 -15.87
N ALA A 27 14.58 17.27 -17.06
CA ALA A 27 14.71 18.31 -18.08
C ALA A 27 13.35 18.91 -18.50
N PHE A 28 12.27 18.12 -18.41
CA PHE A 28 10.92 18.58 -18.69
C PHE A 28 10.27 19.32 -17.51
N TRP A 29 10.53 18.88 -16.27
CA TRP A 29 9.99 19.51 -15.05
C TRP A 29 10.73 20.78 -14.64
N ILE A 30 12.02 20.88 -14.94
CA ILE A 30 12.90 22.00 -14.58
C ILE A 30 13.18 22.86 -15.83
N SER A 31 12.15 23.14 -16.63
CA SER A 31 12.29 24.15 -17.69
C SER A 31 12.73 25.46 -17.02
N PRO A 32 13.94 25.98 -17.29
CA PRO A 32 14.51 27.04 -16.48
C PRO A 32 13.76 28.32 -16.80
N ARG A 33 12.82 28.72 -15.94
CA ARG A 33 12.55 30.14 -15.77
C ARG A 33 13.89 30.76 -15.36
N LYS A 34 14.48 31.55 -16.25
CA LYS A 34 15.74 32.27 -16.05
C LYS A 34 15.76 32.86 -14.64
N LEU A 35 16.47 32.22 -13.73
CA LEU A 35 16.84 32.81 -12.45
C LEU A 35 17.89 33.87 -12.79
N LYS A 36 17.46 35.13 -12.87
CA LYS A 36 18.38 36.27 -12.84
C LYS A 36 18.87 36.38 -11.40
N GLU A 37 20.00 35.76 -11.11
CA GLU A 37 20.67 35.89 -9.81
C GLU A 37 21.66 37.04 -9.89
N GLN A 38 21.26 38.21 -9.37
CA GLN A 38 22.16 39.31 -9.03
C GLN A 38 22.11 39.49 -7.51
N ASP A 39 23.28 39.51 -6.88
CA ASP A 39 23.47 39.96 -5.51
C ASP A 39 23.96 41.42 -5.50
N VAL A 40 23.63 42.17 -4.44
CA VAL A 40 23.80 43.63 -4.30
C VAL A 40 25.28 44.06 -4.28
N ASN A 41 26.23 43.12 -4.14
CA ASN A 41 27.66 43.42 -3.95
C ASN A 41 28.62 42.87 -5.02
N GLY A 42 28.11 42.42 -6.19
CA GLY A 42 28.97 42.17 -7.37
C GLY A 42 30.04 41.08 -7.24
N LYS A 43 30.00 40.23 -6.20
CA LYS A 43 30.90 39.07 -6.09
C LYS A 43 30.29 37.88 -6.84
N PRO A 44 31.06 37.18 -7.70
CA PRO A 44 30.54 36.01 -8.41
C PRO A 44 30.23 34.90 -7.41
N PHE A 45 28.96 34.47 -7.38
CA PHE A 45 28.56 33.27 -6.67
C PHE A 45 29.30 32.08 -7.32
N LYS A 46 30.16 31.39 -6.57
CA LYS A 46 30.67 30.08 -7.00
C LYS A 46 29.47 29.14 -7.00
N VAL A 47 28.86 28.92 -8.16
CA VAL A 47 27.87 27.87 -8.34
C VAL A 47 28.60 26.55 -8.09
N SER A 48 28.51 26.06 -6.84
CA SER A 48 29.33 24.96 -6.32
C SER A 48 29.02 23.62 -7.00
N ARG A 49 27.94 23.54 -7.78
CA ARG A 49 27.54 22.32 -8.47
C ARG A 49 26.55 22.60 -9.60
N THR A 50 26.79 22.01 -10.76
CA THR A 50 25.85 22.07 -11.90
C THR A 50 24.69 21.08 -11.71
N ILE A 51 23.54 21.36 -12.34
CA ILE A 51 22.39 20.44 -12.34
C ILE A 51 22.77 19.07 -12.92
N ALA A 52 23.66 19.03 -13.92
CA ALA A 52 24.12 17.78 -14.52
C ALA A 52 24.91 16.92 -13.51
N GLU A 53 25.80 17.53 -12.71
CA GLU A 53 26.54 16.84 -11.66
C GLU A 53 25.64 16.37 -10.53
N PHE A 54 24.60 17.15 -10.19
CA PHE A 54 23.56 16.72 -9.26
C PHE A 54 22.82 15.48 -9.77
N LEU A 55 22.33 15.52 -11.01
CA LEU A 55 21.59 14.41 -11.61
C LEU A 55 22.45 13.14 -11.72
N LYS A 56 23.72 13.28 -12.09
CA LYS A 56 24.65 12.15 -12.17
C LYS A 56 24.85 11.46 -10.83
N GLU A 57 24.97 12.23 -9.74
CA GLU A 57 25.07 11.64 -8.41
C GLU A 57 23.75 11.03 -7.96
N ALA A 58 22.62 11.72 -8.14
CA ALA A 58 21.32 11.18 -7.77
C ALA A 58 21.04 9.85 -8.48
N GLU A 59 21.35 9.76 -9.76
CA GLU A 59 21.27 8.52 -10.54
C GLU A 59 22.18 7.44 -9.95
N LYS A 60 23.43 7.76 -9.67
CA LYS A 60 24.38 6.81 -9.05
C LYS A 60 23.90 6.33 -7.67
N LEU A 61 23.37 7.20 -6.83
CA LEU A 61 22.93 6.86 -5.48
C LEU A 61 21.63 6.05 -5.47
N LEU A 62 20.69 6.35 -6.37
CA LEU A 62 19.40 5.67 -6.43
C LEU A 62 19.46 4.37 -7.23
N LEU A 63 20.20 4.34 -8.34
CA LEU A 63 20.27 3.18 -9.24
C LEU A 63 21.46 2.28 -8.91
N GLY A 64 22.56 2.84 -8.41
CA GLY A 64 23.75 2.06 -8.06
C GLY A 64 23.49 0.88 -7.11
N PRO A 65 22.59 0.96 -6.11
CA PRO A 65 22.25 -0.21 -5.28
C PRO A 65 21.47 -1.32 -5.99
N ILE A 66 20.84 -1.03 -7.13
CA ILE A 66 20.01 -2.01 -7.87
C ILE A 66 20.67 -2.53 -9.15
N GLU A 67 21.86 -2.03 -9.49
CA GLU A 67 22.64 -2.43 -10.67
C GLU A 67 23.41 -3.76 -10.45
N GLY A 68 23.61 -4.50 -11.54
CA GLY A 68 24.38 -5.75 -11.54
C GLY A 68 23.83 -6.79 -10.56
N ASP A 69 24.72 -7.41 -9.78
CA ASP A 69 24.35 -8.43 -8.78
C ASP A 69 23.96 -7.86 -7.41
N ARG A 70 23.86 -6.53 -7.26
CA ARG A 70 23.61 -5.92 -5.94
C ARG A 70 22.22 -6.22 -5.38
N LEU A 71 21.20 -6.36 -6.23
CA LEU A 71 19.88 -6.85 -5.78
C LEU A 71 19.94 -8.30 -5.26
N ARG A 72 20.79 -9.13 -5.86
CA ARG A 72 20.99 -10.52 -5.43
C ARG A 72 21.73 -10.56 -4.09
N ALA A 73 22.76 -9.73 -3.93
CA ALA A 73 23.47 -9.56 -2.65
C ALA A 73 22.49 -9.07 -1.56
N PHE A 74 21.74 -8.00 -1.84
CA PHE A 74 20.72 -7.47 -0.93
C PHE A 74 19.66 -8.51 -0.54
N SER A 75 19.17 -9.32 -1.50
CA SER A 75 18.25 -10.42 -1.20
C SER A 75 18.87 -11.48 -0.28
N SER A 76 20.17 -11.76 -0.46
CA SER A 76 20.90 -12.72 0.37
C SER A 76 21.08 -12.19 1.79
N ASP A 77 21.43 -10.90 1.93
CA ASP A 77 21.57 -10.21 3.21
C ASP A 77 20.23 -10.14 3.96
N LEU A 78 19.14 -9.82 3.26
CA LEU A 78 17.79 -9.80 3.83
C LEU A 78 17.37 -11.18 4.35
N LYS A 79 17.67 -12.25 3.60
CA LYS A 79 17.42 -13.62 4.06
C LYS A 79 18.22 -13.98 5.31
N ALA A 80 19.49 -13.56 5.37
CA ALA A 80 20.32 -13.76 6.55
C ALA A 80 19.74 -13.03 7.76
N GLN A 81 19.32 -11.76 7.57
CA GLN A 81 18.67 -10.96 8.59
C GLN A 81 17.37 -11.61 9.09
N PHE A 82 16.49 -12.08 8.20
CA PHE A 82 15.25 -12.75 8.61
C PHE A 82 15.49 -13.99 9.46
N ARG A 83 16.43 -14.86 9.07
CA ARG A 83 16.77 -16.05 9.86
C ARG A 83 17.28 -15.71 11.26
N HIS A 84 18.17 -14.72 11.33
CA HIS A 84 18.73 -14.28 12.61
C HIS A 84 17.67 -13.63 13.50
N ARG A 85 16.85 -12.72 12.95
CA ARG A 85 15.84 -11.96 13.71
C ARG A 85 14.69 -12.83 14.18
N LEU A 86 14.28 -13.84 13.40
CA LEU A 86 13.26 -14.82 13.80
C LEU A 86 13.63 -15.53 15.12
N GLN A 87 14.92 -15.75 15.38
CA GLN A 87 15.40 -16.45 16.59
C GLN A 87 15.69 -15.51 17.76
N THR A 88 15.95 -14.23 17.50
CA THR A 88 16.53 -13.30 18.48
C THR A 88 15.60 -12.16 18.86
N HIS A 89 14.57 -11.88 18.08
CA HIS A 89 13.69 -10.72 18.26
C HIS A 89 12.22 -11.14 18.05
N PRO A 90 11.45 -11.39 19.13
CA PRO A 90 10.07 -11.90 19.03
C PRO A 90 9.11 -10.90 18.37
N GLU A 91 9.42 -9.61 18.40
CA GLU A 91 8.63 -8.58 17.71
C GLU A 91 8.85 -8.54 16.19
N CYS A 92 9.83 -9.27 15.67
CA CYS A 92 10.03 -9.46 14.25
C CYS A 92 9.33 -10.76 13.81
N MET A 93 8.65 -10.75 12.66
CA MET A 93 7.99 -11.95 12.09
C MET A 93 6.93 -12.55 13.04
N LEU A 94 6.03 -11.69 13.53
CA LEU A 94 4.97 -12.05 14.47
C LEU A 94 4.18 -13.31 14.03
N PRO A 95 3.88 -14.24 14.96
CA PRO A 95 3.08 -15.41 14.65
C PRO A 95 1.67 -14.98 14.25
N SER A 96 1.18 -15.48 13.11
CA SER A 96 -0.18 -15.20 12.65
C SER A 96 -1.25 -16.08 13.33
N PHE A 97 -0.82 -17.08 14.10
CA PHE A 97 -1.66 -18.15 14.68
C PHE A 97 -2.54 -18.91 13.66
N ASN A 98 -2.28 -18.74 12.36
CA ASN A 98 -2.90 -19.50 11.29
C ASN A 98 -2.03 -20.71 10.98
N HIS A 99 -2.46 -21.87 11.44
CA HIS A 99 -1.74 -23.13 11.24
C HIS A 99 -2.15 -23.87 9.95
N LEU A 100 -3.25 -23.45 9.33
CA LEU A 100 -3.84 -24.07 8.13
C LEU A 100 -4.04 -23.02 7.05
N LEU A 101 -3.72 -23.39 5.82
CA LEU A 101 -4.10 -22.63 4.64
C LEU A 101 -5.52 -23.03 4.20
N PRO A 102 -6.27 -22.13 3.55
CA PRO A 102 -7.58 -22.45 3.00
C PRO A 102 -7.52 -23.67 2.08
N THR A 103 -8.45 -24.60 2.27
CA THR A 103 -8.55 -25.85 1.51
C THR A 103 -9.33 -25.69 0.20
N GLY A 104 -10.14 -24.63 0.10
CA GLY A 104 -11.11 -24.41 -0.97
C GLY A 104 -12.39 -25.25 -0.79
N LYS A 105 -12.55 -25.95 0.33
CA LYS A 105 -13.77 -26.71 0.66
C LYS A 105 -14.68 -25.99 1.65
N GLU A 106 -14.30 -24.78 2.05
CA GLU A 106 -15.06 -23.96 2.98
C GLU A 106 -16.43 -23.59 2.38
N VAL A 107 -17.48 -23.75 3.18
CA VAL A 107 -18.87 -23.45 2.81
C VAL A 107 -19.53 -22.67 3.94
N GLY A 108 -20.30 -21.65 3.60
CA GLY A 108 -21.08 -20.87 4.58
C GLY A 108 -21.02 -19.38 4.31
N GLN A 109 -21.66 -18.61 5.19
CA GLN A 109 -21.59 -17.15 5.18
C GLN A 109 -20.63 -16.67 6.27
N TYR A 110 -19.82 -15.68 5.91
CA TYR A 110 -18.78 -15.11 6.76
C TYR A 110 -18.81 -13.59 6.65
N LEU A 111 -18.50 -12.91 7.74
CA LEU A 111 -18.25 -11.47 7.73
C LEU A 111 -16.74 -11.21 7.61
N ALA A 112 -16.37 -10.32 6.70
CA ALA A 112 -15.03 -9.81 6.56
C ALA A 112 -15.02 -8.30 6.85
N LEU A 113 -14.27 -7.91 7.88
CA LEU A 113 -14.02 -6.53 8.24
C LEU A 113 -12.60 -6.15 7.86
N ASP A 114 -12.44 -4.96 7.29
CA ASP A 114 -11.15 -4.36 6.98
C ASP A 114 -11.14 -2.93 7.51
N VAL A 115 -10.37 -2.72 8.58
CA VAL A 115 -10.22 -1.41 9.25
C VAL A 115 -8.85 -0.87 8.91
N GLY A 116 -8.83 0.20 8.13
CA GLY A 116 -7.64 0.99 7.86
C GLY A 116 -7.70 2.37 8.50
N GLY A 117 -6.78 3.26 8.11
CA GLY A 117 -6.72 4.62 8.65
C GLY A 117 -7.81 5.58 8.13
N SER A 118 -8.51 5.25 7.05
CA SER A 118 -9.48 6.16 6.39
C SER A 118 -10.84 5.52 6.13
N THR A 119 -10.93 4.20 6.21
CA THR A 119 -12.13 3.45 5.83
C THR A 119 -12.28 2.21 6.71
N LEU A 120 -13.53 1.93 7.07
CA LEU A 120 -13.99 0.62 7.51
C LEU A 120 -14.73 -0.01 6.32
N ARG A 121 -14.30 -1.18 5.87
CA ARG A 121 -15.05 -1.99 4.91
C ARG A 121 -15.66 -3.18 5.63
N VAL A 122 -16.93 -3.42 5.35
CA VAL A 122 -17.67 -4.57 5.88
C VAL A 122 -18.23 -5.34 4.69
N ALA A 123 -17.92 -6.62 4.60
CA ALA A 123 -18.41 -7.50 3.55
C ALA A 123 -19.06 -8.76 4.14
N LEU A 124 -20.22 -9.13 3.59
CA LEU A 124 -20.82 -10.44 3.76
C LEU A 124 -20.38 -11.31 2.58
N VAL A 125 -19.68 -12.39 2.87
CA VAL A 125 -19.10 -13.29 1.89
C VAL A 125 -19.76 -14.65 2.02
N ALA A 126 -20.16 -15.24 0.90
CA ALA A 126 -20.62 -16.62 0.83
C ALA A 126 -19.54 -17.49 0.16
N LEU A 127 -19.05 -18.48 0.88
CA LEU A 127 -18.19 -19.53 0.35
C LEU A 127 -19.05 -20.73 -0.01
N ARG A 128 -18.80 -21.32 -1.19
CA ARG A 128 -19.58 -22.43 -1.74
C ARG A 128 -18.75 -23.71 -1.90
N GLY A 129 -17.45 -23.66 -1.64
CA GLY A 129 -16.50 -24.73 -1.92
C GLY A 129 -16.29 -24.97 -3.42
N ARG A 130 -15.08 -25.41 -3.78
CA ARG A 130 -14.66 -25.72 -5.16
C ARG A 130 -15.43 -26.88 -5.81
N GLU A 131 -16.06 -27.72 -5.01
CA GLU A 131 -16.82 -28.88 -5.47
C GLU A 131 -18.21 -28.47 -6.01
N THR A 132 -18.66 -27.24 -5.72
CA THR A 132 -19.91 -26.67 -6.22
C THR A 132 -19.71 -26.08 -7.61
N ARG A 133 -20.60 -26.39 -8.57
CA ARG A 133 -20.61 -25.74 -9.90
C ARG A 133 -20.95 -24.25 -9.75
N GLY A 134 -20.04 -23.37 -10.16
CA GLY A 134 -20.25 -21.92 -10.15
C GLY A 134 -19.09 -21.15 -9.54
N ARG A 135 -19.39 -20.00 -8.90
CA ARG A 135 -18.39 -19.20 -8.18
C ARG A 135 -18.12 -19.82 -6.81
N GLU A 136 -16.86 -20.12 -6.52
CA GLU A 136 -16.42 -20.67 -5.23
C GLU A 136 -16.62 -19.69 -4.06
N CYS A 137 -16.53 -18.39 -4.36
CA CYS A 137 -16.69 -17.29 -3.43
C CYS A 137 -17.56 -16.19 -4.07
N GLU A 138 -18.48 -15.64 -3.28
CA GLU A 138 -19.36 -14.56 -3.66
C GLU A 138 -19.36 -13.48 -2.59
N ILE A 139 -19.07 -12.24 -2.99
CA ILE A 139 -19.31 -11.06 -2.15
C ILE A 139 -20.80 -10.75 -2.25
N VAL A 140 -21.58 -11.24 -1.30
CA VAL A 140 -23.04 -11.01 -1.23
C VAL A 140 -23.33 -9.53 -1.06
N ARG A 141 -22.54 -8.88 -0.19
CA ARG A 141 -22.65 -7.45 0.07
C ARG A 141 -21.31 -6.91 0.52
N MET A 142 -21.01 -5.67 0.13
CA MET A 142 -19.85 -4.95 0.63
C MET A 142 -20.17 -3.46 0.71
N ILE A 143 -19.94 -2.85 1.86
CA ILE A 143 -20.09 -1.41 2.06
C ILE A 143 -18.79 -0.87 2.67
N SER A 144 -18.38 0.30 2.19
CA SER A 144 -17.22 1.03 2.72
C SER A 144 -17.69 2.31 3.39
N PHE A 145 -17.34 2.46 4.67
CA PHE A 145 -17.67 3.60 5.50
C PHE A 145 -16.40 4.45 5.71
N LYS A 146 -16.52 5.76 5.49
CA LYS A 146 -15.41 6.69 5.71
C LYS A 146 -15.19 6.90 7.20
N ILE A 147 -13.94 6.75 7.64
CA ILE A 147 -13.51 7.11 8.99
C ILE A 147 -13.12 8.60 8.95
N THR A 148 -14.06 9.46 9.28
CA THR A 148 -13.84 10.92 9.29
C THR A 148 -12.98 11.33 10.49
N PRO A 149 -12.41 12.55 10.51
CA PRO A 149 -11.66 13.04 11.66
C PRO A 149 -12.43 12.97 13.00
N GLU A 150 -13.75 13.14 12.96
CA GLU A 150 -14.64 13.04 14.12
C GLU A 150 -14.66 11.61 14.66
N ILE A 151 -14.78 10.62 13.77
CA ILE A 151 -14.74 9.20 14.13
C ILE A 151 -13.38 8.81 14.69
N LYS A 152 -12.29 9.36 14.15
CA LYS A 152 -10.92 9.14 14.68
C LYS A 152 -10.70 9.70 16.07
N ARG A 153 -11.48 10.70 16.48
CA ARG A 153 -11.42 11.33 17.81
C ARG A 153 -12.33 10.64 18.82
N LEU A 154 -13.07 9.60 18.43
CA LEU A 154 -13.83 8.81 19.39
C LEU A 154 -12.88 8.08 20.34
N GLU A 155 -13.26 8.01 21.61
CA GLU A 155 -12.44 7.44 22.67
C GLU A 155 -13.03 6.13 23.20
N GLY A 156 -12.16 5.21 23.63
CA GLY A 156 -12.54 3.94 24.23
C GLY A 156 -13.51 3.14 23.35
N MET A 157 -14.67 2.79 23.91
CA MET A 157 -15.67 1.95 23.25
C MET A 157 -16.44 2.65 22.13
N ALA A 158 -16.46 3.98 22.09
CA ALA A 158 -17.28 4.72 21.14
C ALA A 158 -16.90 4.42 19.67
N PHE A 159 -15.62 4.15 19.39
CA PHE A 159 -15.18 3.71 18.07
C PHE A 159 -15.70 2.31 17.71
N PHE A 160 -15.68 1.39 18.67
CA PHE A 160 -16.19 0.03 18.48
C PHE A 160 -17.72 0.00 18.37
N ASP A 161 -18.43 0.84 19.11
CA ASP A 161 -19.89 1.02 18.97
C ASP A 161 -20.24 1.56 17.58
N TRP A 162 -19.47 2.52 17.07
CA TRP A 162 -19.61 3.00 15.70
C TRP A 162 -19.37 1.86 14.69
N MET A 163 -18.33 1.03 14.87
CA MET A 163 -18.08 -0.14 14.02
C MET A 163 -19.24 -1.13 14.07
N ALA A 164 -19.74 -1.47 15.27
CA ALA A 164 -20.85 -2.40 15.47
C ALA A 164 -22.11 -1.93 14.73
N LEU A 165 -22.42 -0.63 14.79
CA LEU A 165 -23.55 -0.06 14.06
C LEU A 165 -23.41 -0.19 12.54
N ARG A 166 -22.19 -0.01 12.01
CA ARG A 166 -21.89 -0.19 10.57
C ARG A 166 -21.98 -1.65 10.15
N ILE A 167 -21.54 -2.57 11.00
CA ILE A 167 -21.69 -4.02 10.79
C ILE A 167 -23.17 -4.40 10.75
N HIS A 168 -23.94 -3.95 11.73
CA HIS A 168 -25.38 -4.17 11.80
C HIS A 168 -26.10 -3.65 10.55
N GLU A 169 -25.74 -2.46 10.06
CA GLU A 169 -26.27 -1.87 8.83
C GLU A 169 -26.02 -2.79 7.63
N VAL A 170 -24.84 -3.39 7.48
CA VAL A 170 -24.55 -4.30 6.36
C VAL A 170 -25.31 -5.62 6.47
N ILE A 171 -25.45 -6.17 7.67
CA ILE A 171 -26.13 -7.47 7.89
C ILE A 171 -27.64 -7.36 7.61
N HIS A 172 -28.29 -6.30 8.09
CA HIS A 172 -29.75 -6.20 8.07
C HIS A 172 -30.31 -5.43 6.87
N LYS A 173 -29.45 -4.81 6.06
CA LYS A 173 -29.90 -4.14 4.84
C LYS A 173 -30.60 -5.14 3.93
N ASP A 174 -31.79 -4.76 3.47
CA ASP A 174 -32.67 -5.53 2.58
C ASP A 174 -33.13 -6.90 3.14
N GLY A 175 -33.04 -7.14 4.46
CA GLY A 175 -33.56 -8.36 5.11
C GLY A 175 -32.80 -9.66 4.78
N VAL A 176 -31.51 -9.55 4.43
CA VAL A 176 -30.67 -10.68 3.99
C VAL A 176 -30.32 -11.64 5.13
N ALA A 177 -30.10 -11.12 6.34
CA ALA A 177 -29.92 -11.96 7.52
C ALA A 177 -31.27 -12.32 8.14
N LYS A 178 -31.72 -13.57 7.91
CA LYS A 178 -32.93 -14.14 8.53
C LYS A 178 -32.64 -15.06 9.71
N THR A 179 -31.37 -15.27 10.03
CA THR A 179 -30.92 -16.27 10.99
C THR A 179 -30.54 -15.60 12.32
N GLN A 180 -30.98 -16.16 13.44
CA GLN A 180 -30.52 -15.74 14.78
C GLN A 180 -29.12 -16.27 15.11
N ASP A 181 -28.55 -17.10 14.23
CA ASP A 181 -27.26 -17.73 14.47
C ASP A 181 -26.08 -16.74 14.31
N PRO A 182 -25.05 -16.85 15.17
CA PRO A 182 -23.83 -16.06 15.02
C PRO A 182 -23.16 -16.31 13.66
N ILE A 183 -22.79 -15.23 12.96
CA ILE A 183 -22.02 -15.30 11.72
C ILE A 183 -20.53 -15.21 12.05
N PRO A 184 -19.69 -16.19 11.69
CA PRO A 184 -18.25 -16.10 11.90
C PRO A 184 -17.65 -14.87 11.19
N MET A 185 -16.76 -14.17 11.89
CA MET A 185 -16.25 -12.88 11.46
C MET A 185 -14.72 -12.85 11.50
N GLY A 186 -14.11 -12.43 10.40
CA GLY A 186 -12.69 -12.08 10.33
C GLY A 186 -12.50 -10.57 10.35
N LEU A 187 -11.51 -10.11 11.11
CA LEU A 187 -11.14 -8.70 11.21
C LEU A 187 -9.69 -8.50 10.76
N ALA A 188 -9.50 -7.79 9.65
CA ALA A 188 -8.22 -7.21 9.28
C ALA A 188 -8.05 -5.88 10.02
N TRP A 189 -7.23 -5.91 11.07
CA TRP A 189 -6.90 -4.76 11.89
C TRP A 189 -5.52 -4.22 11.48
N SER A 190 -5.51 -3.15 10.69
CA SER A 190 -4.27 -2.60 10.12
C SER A 190 -3.56 -1.60 11.05
N PHE A 191 -3.51 -1.93 12.34
CA PHE A 191 -2.74 -1.19 13.35
C PHE A 191 -1.88 -2.18 14.14
N PRO A 192 -0.78 -1.73 14.76
CA PRO A 192 0.02 -2.59 15.62
C PRO A 192 -0.85 -3.24 16.71
N VAL A 193 -0.68 -4.55 16.89
CA VAL A 193 -1.30 -5.35 17.96
C VAL A 193 -0.23 -6.22 18.59
N GLU A 194 -0.42 -6.60 19.85
CA GLU A 194 0.37 -7.62 20.53
C GLU A 194 -0.37 -8.96 20.54
#